data_AF-A0A3N6D9T1-F1
#
_entry.id   AF-A0A3N6D9T1-F1
#
_cell.length_a   1.000
_cell.length_b   1.000
_cell.length_c   1.000
_cell.angle_alpha   90.00
_cell.angle_beta   90.00
_cell.angle_gamma   90.00
#
_symmetry.space_group_name_H-M   'P 1'
#
loop_
_entity.id
_entity.type
_entity.pdbx_description
1 polymer ?
#
loop_
_entity_poly.entity_id
_entity_poly.type
_entity_poly.pdbx_seq_one_letter_code
_entity_poly.pdbx_strand_id
1 'polypeptide(L)'
;MPERERHIAGYVDRLPDGAAMDIKSLAKSLPLYGQMAVSSALKALGAAGHLRRVRCLAGEGEQVRWVSRTYWSRTARDNEWWDTFLAAEGSNSPPESTPAPPAADADAEAPAPAPTAPASAPSVVPEQRTQATPAIAASPAYLTLAQLGRRDTRLALSAADCRTLEPLAASWFARGVDADYLTQALTAGLPAQVGSPVGLVRRRLTDKLPPLVASSPTPTTTATPKRRLLAECTECGRPGAPEALPDGLCRACRTTPPEVPTTPPAKRDVHALVGQLRDLTRLP
;
A
#
# COMPACT_ATOMS: atom_id res chain seq x y z
N MET A 1 -6.55 4.45 32.34
CA MET A 1 -5.23 3.78 32.25
C MET A 1 -4.65 3.63 33.67
N PRO A 2 -4.14 2.44 34.06
CA PRO A 2 -3.62 2.23 35.40
C PRO A 2 -2.34 3.05 35.68
N GLU A 3 -1.97 3.17 36.96
CA GLU A 3 -0.94 4.11 37.42
C GLU A 3 0.45 3.82 36.86
N ARG A 4 0.83 2.54 36.82
CA ARG A 4 2.10 2.09 36.25
C ARG A 4 2.23 2.50 34.79
N GLU A 5 1.20 2.24 33.98
CA GLU A 5 1.18 2.56 32.56
C GLU A 5 1.26 4.08 32.34
N ARG A 6 0.57 4.89 33.17
CA ARG A 6 0.69 6.36 33.13
C ARG A 6 2.10 6.84 33.46
N HIS A 7 2.73 6.29 34.49
CA HIS A 7 4.09 6.68 34.86
C HIS A 7 5.08 6.36 33.74
N ILE A 8 4.99 5.16 33.16
CA ILE A 8 5.85 4.73 32.05
C ILE A 8 5.58 5.56 30.80
N ALA A 9 4.31 5.82 30.46
CA ALA A 9 3.92 6.70 29.37
C ALA A 9 4.53 8.11 29.50
N GLY A 10 4.47 8.71 30.70
CA GLY A 10 5.05 10.02 30.96
C GLY A 10 6.58 10.05 30.90
N TYR A 11 7.25 8.91 31.06
CA TYR A 11 8.69 8.80 30.78
C TYR A 11 8.95 8.69 29.27
N VAL A 12 8.20 7.82 28.58
CA VAL A 12 8.31 7.62 27.13
C VAL A 12 8.06 8.93 26.37
N ASP A 13 7.11 9.75 26.80
CA ASP A 13 6.77 11.03 26.17
C ASP A 13 7.90 12.06 26.17
N ARG A 14 8.86 11.91 27.09
CA ARG A 14 10.02 12.81 27.22
C ARG A 14 11.29 12.26 26.56
N LEU A 15 11.22 11.06 25.97
CA LEU A 15 12.35 10.51 25.25
C LEU A 15 12.58 11.27 23.94
N PRO A 16 13.83 11.59 23.58
CA PRO A 16 14.11 12.15 22.26
C PRO A 16 13.86 11.11 21.17
N ASP A 17 13.56 11.58 19.97
CA ASP A 17 13.40 10.70 18.81
C ASP A 17 14.68 9.87 18.57
N GLY A 18 14.48 8.59 18.28
CA GLY A 18 15.58 7.64 18.10
C GLY A 18 16.19 7.09 19.40
N ALA A 19 15.69 7.50 20.58
CA ALA A 19 16.09 6.88 21.84
C ALA A 19 15.73 5.39 21.90
N ALA A 20 16.55 4.62 22.62
CA ALA A 20 16.30 3.20 22.83
C ALA A 20 15.06 3.00 23.72
N MET A 21 13.97 2.52 23.11
CA MET A 21 12.70 2.19 23.78
C MET A 21 12.55 0.68 24.00
N ASP A 22 13.63 0.01 24.42
CA ASP A 22 13.60 -1.40 24.80
C ASP A 22 13.35 -1.59 26.30
N ILE A 23 12.88 -2.79 26.67
CA ILE A 23 12.47 -3.12 28.03
C ILE A 23 13.62 -2.93 29.03
N LYS A 24 14.85 -3.28 28.64
CA LYS A 24 16.03 -3.23 29.53
C LYS A 24 16.47 -1.78 29.73
N SER A 25 16.51 -0.98 28.67
CA SER A 25 16.84 0.44 28.75
C SER A 25 15.83 1.22 29.59
N LEU A 26 14.53 1.01 29.37
CA LEU A 26 13.48 1.65 30.14
C LEU A 26 13.51 1.24 31.62
N ALA A 27 13.67 -0.05 31.92
CA ALA A 27 13.76 -0.53 33.31
C ALA A 27 15.01 0.00 34.04
N LYS A 28 16.11 0.27 33.33
CA LYS A 28 17.30 0.89 33.92
C LYS A 28 17.04 2.35 34.35
N SER A 29 16.21 3.08 33.60
CA SER A 29 15.86 4.47 33.90
C SER A 29 14.67 4.65 34.83
N LEU A 30 13.90 3.58 35.08
CA LEU A 30 12.68 3.63 35.88
C LEU A 30 12.88 2.91 37.22
N PRO A 31 13.21 3.64 38.32
CA PRO A 31 13.56 3.02 39.60
C PRO A 31 12.39 2.28 40.27
N LEU A 32 11.14 2.63 39.91
CA LEU A 32 9.93 2.06 40.50
C LEU A 32 9.47 0.75 39.84
N TYR A 33 9.96 0.43 38.62
CA TYR A 33 9.43 -0.68 37.83
C TYR A 33 10.54 -1.51 37.19
N GLY A 34 10.58 -2.81 37.53
CA GLY A 34 11.49 -3.76 36.90
C GLY A 34 11.11 -4.15 35.46
N GLN A 35 11.95 -4.94 34.80
CA GLN A 35 11.80 -5.33 33.39
C GLN A 35 10.43 -5.94 33.06
N MET A 36 9.88 -6.81 33.91
CA MET A 36 8.57 -7.41 33.67
C MET A 36 7.43 -6.39 33.73
N ALA A 37 7.50 -5.44 34.66
CA ALA A 37 6.50 -4.38 34.81
C ALA A 37 6.54 -3.40 33.63
N VAL A 38 7.74 -3.10 33.12
CA VAL A 38 7.92 -2.33 31.89
C VAL A 38 7.37 -3.08 30.68
N SER A 39 7.69 -4.38 30.55
CA SER A 39 7.19 -5.20 29.45
C SER A 39 5.67 -5.26 29.41
N SER A 40 5.01 -5.49 30.55
CA SER A 40 3.54 -5.55 30.61
C SER A 40 2.90 -4.19 30.35
N ALA A 41 3.50 -3.10 30.83
CA ALA A 41 3.01 -1.76 30.56
C ALA A 41 3.12 -1.38 29.08
N LEU A 42 4.22 -1.71 28.39
CA LEU A 42 4.36 -1.45 26.95
C LEU A 42 3.32 -2.24 26.12
N LYS A 43 3.01 -3.47 26.52
CA LYS A 43 1.95 -4.27 25.91
C LYS A 43 0.58 -3.62 26.10
N ALA A 44 0.27 -3.18 27.33
CA ALA A 44 -0.98 -2.48 27.64
C ALA A 44 -1.10 -1.14 26.88
N LEU A 45 -0.01 -0.40 26.73
CA LEU A 45 0.02 0.85 25.95
C LEU A 45 -0.18 0.60 24.45
N GLY A 46 0.40 -0.49 23.91
CA GLY A 46 0.16 -0.91 22.53
C GLY A 46 -1.30 -1.29 22.28
N ALA A 47 -1.88 -2.09 23.18
CA ALA A 47 -3.29 -2.48 23.13
C ALA A 47 -4.23 -1.29 23.28
N ALA A 48 -3.87 -0.30 24.10
CA ALA A 48 -4.60 0.95 24.25
C ALA A 48 -4.41 1.94 23.09
N GLY A 49 -3.62 1.59 22.06
CA GLY A 49 -3.46 2.41 20.86
C GLY A 49 -2.46 3.56 20.97
N HIS A 50 -1.63 3.60 22.02
CA HIS A 50 -0.59 4.62 22.19
C HIS A 50 0.72 4.29 21.49
N LEU A 51 0.93 3.00 21.15
CA LEU A 51 2.21 2.51 20.68
C LEU A 51 2.06 1.52 19.53
N ARG A 52 2.93 1.67 18.51
CA ARG A 52 3.10 0.69 17.42
C ARG A 52 4.56 0.37 17.20
N ARG A 53 4.87 -0.92 17.05
CA ARG A 53 6.20 -1.41 16.71
C ARG A 53 6.22 -1.81 15.25
N VAL A 54 7.27 -1.43 14.54
CA VAL A 54 7.48 -1.80 13.14
C VAL A 54 8.92 -2.25 12.90
N ARG A 55 9.08 -3.14 11.94
CA ARG A 55 10.35 -3.46 11.32
C ARG A 55 10.44 -2.79 9.96
N CYS A 56 11.50 -2.03 9.77
CA CYS A 56 11.80 -1.33 8.53
C CYS A 56 13.20 -1.69 8.03
N LEU A 57 13.36 -1.71 6.71
CA LEU A 57 14.68 -1.69 6.10
C LEU A 57 15.25 -0.28 6.21
N ALA A 58 16.35 -0.13 6.94
CA ALA A 58 17.09 1.12 7.03
C ALA A 58 18.45 0.95 6.34
N GLY A 59 18.84 1.97 5.55
CA GLY A 59 20.06 1.97 4.75
C GLY A 59 19.83 2.35 3.29
N GLU A 60 20.90 2.68 2.59
CA GLU A 60 20.91 3.04 1.17
C GLU A 60 21.97 2.22 0.44
N GLY A 61 21.76 1.90 -0.84
CA GLY A 61 22.65 1.05 -1.62
C GLY A 61 22.71 -0.40 -1.11
N GLU A 62 23.92 -0.96 -1.03
CA GLU A 62 24.15 -2.37 -0.64
C GLU A 62 24.05 -2.63 0.87
N GLN A 63 24.01 -1.59 1.71
CA GLN A 63 24.00 -1.73 3.17
C GLN A 63 22.59 -1.55 3.76
N VAL A 64 21.71 -2.50 3.46
CA VAL A 64 20.33 -2.52 3.97
C VAL A 64 20.23 -3.45 5.19
N ARG A 65 19.81 -2.91 6.34
CA ARG A 65 19.59 -3.67 7.57
C ARG A 65 18.16 -3.55 8.08
N TRP A 66 17.65 -4.62 8.69
CA TRP A 66 16.39 -4.56 9.43
C TRP A 66 16.59 -3.77 10.73
N VAL A 67 15.72 -2.79 10.95
CA VAL A 67 15.66 -1.98 12.17
C VAL A 67 14.26 -2.03 12.74
N SER A 68 14.16 -2.27 14.05
CA SER A 68 12.89 -2.12 14.78
C SER A 68 12.74 -0.66 15.22
N ARG A 69 11.62 -0.04 14.84
CA ARG A 69 11.20 1.29 15.29
C ARG A 69 9.94 1.15 16.14
N THR A 70 9.83 1.99 17.16
CA THR A 70 8.62 2.07 17.99
C THR A 70 8.08 3.49 17.89
N TYR A 71 6.84 3.63 17.42
CA TYR A 71 6.13 4.90 17.35
C TYR A 71 5.27 5.09 18.60
N TRP A 72 5.27 6.32 19.12
CA TRP A 72 4.56 6.73 20.32
C TRP A 72 3.58 7.86 19.99
N SER A 73 2.40 7.84 20.61
CA SER A 73 1.41 8.91 20.53
C SER A 73 0.82 9.20 21.92
N ARG A 74 0.79 10.50 22.29
CA ARG A 74 0.15 10.99 23.53
C ARG A 74 -1.34 10.66 23.58
N THR A 75 -2.00 10.74 22.44
CA THR A 75 -3.42 10.37 22.29
C THR A 75 -3.50 8.94 21.79
N ALA A 76 -4.41 8.15 22.38
CA ALA A 76 -4.73 6.83 21.84
C ALA A 76 -5.24 6.99 20.40
N ARG A 77 -4.74 6.16 19.50
CA ARG A 77 -5.15 6.13 18.09
C ARG A 77 -5.76 4.76 17.79
N ASP A 78 -6.81 4.77 16.98
CA ASP A 78 -7.43 3.55 16.49
C ASP A 78 -6.54 2.86 15.44
N ASN A 79 -6.97 1.67 15.02
CA ASN A 79 -6.21 0.86 14.08
C ASN A 79 -6.14 1.49 12.69
N GLU A 80 -7.22 2.11 12.23
CA GLU A 80 -7.28 2.76 10.91
C GLU A 80 -6.31 3.95 10.82
N TRP A 81 -6.22 4.74 11.88
CA TRP A 81 -5.25 5.82 11.96
C TRP A 81 -3.81 5.30 11.93
N TRP A 82 -3.51 4.24 12.70
CA TRP A 82 -2.18 3.63 12.71
C TRP A 82 -1.81 3.02 11.35
N ASP A 83 -2.74 2.36 10.68
CA ASP A 83 -2.53 1.77 9.36
C ASP A 83 -2.22 2.87 8.34
N THR A 84 -2.99 3.96 8.35
CA THR A 84 -2.78 5.12 7.49
C THR A 84 -1.43 5.80 7.76
N PHE A 85 -1.09 6.02 9.03
CA PHE A 85 0.18 6.61 9.44
C PHE A 85 1.38 5.77 8.99
N LEU A 86 1.33 4.45 9.23
CA LEU A 86 2.39 3.53 8.83
C LEU A 86 2.50 3.39 7.30
N ALA A 87 1.38 3.46 6.58
CA ALA A 87 1.40 3.48 5.11
C ALA A 87 2.05 4.76 4.57
N ALA A 88 1.82 5.90 5.20
CA ALA A 88 2.47 7.17 4.86
C ALA A 88 3.98 7.11 5.17
N GLU A 89 4.37 6.66 6.35
CA GLU A 89 5.77 6.50 6.75
C GLU A 89 6.55 5.53 5.86
N GLY A 90 5.93 4.42 5.42
CA GLY A 90 6.56 3.48 4.48
C GLY A 90 6.69 4.02 3.05
N SER A 91 5.95 5.08 2.72
CA SER A 91 6.01 5.78 1.44
C SER A 91 7.01 6.94 1.46
N ASN A 92 7.30 7.51 2.64
CA ASN A 92 8.36 8.50 2.83
C ASN A 92 9.74 7.82 2.91
N SER A 93 10.52 7.91 1.82
CA SER A 93 11.97 8.03 1.99
C SER A 93 12.24 9.31 2.79
N PRO A 94 13.26 9.37 3.67
CA PRO A 94 13.51 10.57 4.48
C PRO A 94 13.70 11.78 3.55
N PRO A 95 12.84 12.80 3.62
CA PRO A 95 13.21 14.11 3.11
C PRO A 95 14.09 14.78 4.17
N GLU A 96 15.29 15.11 3.76
CA GLU A 96 16.05 16.17 4.40
C GLU A 96 15.19 17.45 4.40
N SER A 97 14.94 17.98 5.60
CA SER A 97 14.64 19.39 5.89
C SER A 97 13.39 20.07 5.28
N THR A 98 12.41 20.36 6.14
CA THR A 98 11.43 21.48 6.11
C THR A 98 12.09 22.80 5.62
N PRO A 99 11.42 23.68 4.82
CA PRO A 99 10.20 24.38 5.26
C PRO A 99 9.09 24.75 4.24
N ALA A 100 7.87 24.73 4.81
CA ALA A 100 6.72 25.64 4.73
C ALA A 100 6.01 25.99 3.37
N PRO A 101 4.66 26.20 3.39
CA PRO A 101 3.81 26.30 2.20
C PRO A 101 3.43 27.75 1.81
N PRO A 102 2.84 27.94 0.62
CA PRO A 102 1.61 28.73 0.48
C PRO A 102 0.52 27.90 -0.22
N ALA A 103 -0.66 27.71 0.38
CA ALA A 103 -1.82 28.61 0.37
C ALA A 103 -2.48 28.74 -1.02
N ALA A 104 -3.76 28.38 -1.05
CA ALA A 104 -4.68 28.31 -2.17
C ALA A 104 -5.01 29.69 -2.77
N ASP A 105 -5.61 29.71 -3.97
CA ASP A 105 -6.94 30.30 -4.16
C ASP A 105 -7.56 29.88 -5.50
N ALA A 106 -8.90 29.91 -5.50
CA ALA A 106 -9.85 29.33 -6.45
C ALA A 106 -10.40 30.39 -7.44
N ASP A 107 -11.38 29.92 -8.23
CA ASP A 107 -12.37 30.66 -9.04
C ASP A 107 -11.89 31.18 -10.42
N ALA A 108 -12.69 31.30 -11.47
CA ALA A 108 -13.97 30.77 -11.98
C ALA A 108 -14.27 31.61 -13.25
N GLU A 109 -15.31 31.24 -14.00
CA GLU A 109 -16.06 32.07 -14.96
C GLU A 109 -15.59 32.15 -16.44
N ALA A 110 -16.41 31.53 -17.30
CA ALA A 110 -16.55 31.82 -18.74
C ALA A 110 -17.53 32.99 -18.96
N PRO A 111 -17.57 33.66 -20.13
CA PRO A 111 -18.69 33.39 -21.04
C PRO A 111 -18.42 33.58 -22.56
N ALA A 112 -19.28 32.95 -23.37
CA ALA A 112 -19.44 33.15 -24.81
C ALA A 112 -20.29 34.40 -25.13
N PRO A 113 -20.35 34.87 -26.41
CA PRO A 113 -21.59 34.65 -27.16
C PRO A 113 -21.43 34.42 -28.70
N ALA A 114 -22.41 33.73 -29.29
CA ALA A 114 -22.76 33.70 -30.73
C ALA A 114 -23.92 34.71 -31.00
N PRO A 115 -24.35 35.08 -32.24
CA PRO A 115 -24.95 34.18 -33.25
C PRO A 115 -24.66 34.57 -34.73
N THR A 116 -25.02 33.83 -35.78
CA THR A 116 -26.31 33.93 -36.51
C THR A 116 -26.39 32.84 -37.60
N ALA A 117 -27.58 32.24 -37.78
CA ALA A 117 -27.96 31.22 -38.77
C ALA A 117 -28.29 31.82 -40.17
N PRO A 118 -28.62 31.00 -41.19
CA PRO A 118 -30.05 30.80 -41.46
C PRO A 118 -30.47 29.36 -41.84
N ALA A 119 -31.79 29.18 -41.83
CA ALA A 119 -32.59 27.97 -41.79
C ALA A 119 -32.89 27.30 -43.15
N SER A 120 -33.31 26.02 -43.11
CA SER A 120 -34.65 25.56 -43.59
C SER A 120 -34.89 24.07 -43.27
N ALA A 121 -36.12 23.76 -42.85
CA ALA A 121 -36.64 22.46 -42.37
C ALA A 121 -37.57 21.82 -43.45
N PRO A 122 -38.48 20.84 -43.16
CA PRO A 122 -38.47 19.65 -42.27
C PRO A 122 -38.96 18.37 -43.00
N SER A 123 -38.85 17.18 -42.37
CA SER A 123 -39.90 16.14 -42.51
C SER A 123 -39.79 14.99 -41.48
N VAL A 124 -40.85 14.92 -40.67
CA VAL A 124 -41.61 13.76 -40.17
C VAL A 124 -40.91 12.39 -40.01
N VAL A 125 -40.92 11.93 -38.76
CA VAL A 125 -40.70 10.56 -38.26
C VAL A 125 -41.87 9.66 -38.67
N PRO A 126 -41.65 8.36 -38.91
CA PRO A 126 -42.28 7.38 -38.00
C PRO A 126 -41.30 6.34 -37.44
N GLU A 127 -41.51 6.00 -36.17
CA GLU A 127 -40.87 4.90 -35.44
C GLU A 127 -40.99 3.57 -36.19
N GLN A 128 -39.85 2.92 -36.44
CA GLN A 128 -39.80 1.47 -36.59
C GLN A 128 -38.75 0.89 -35.64
N ARG A 129 -39.28 0.39 -34.52
CA ARG A 129 -38.66 -0.63 -33.67
C ARG A 129 -38.30 -1.84 -34.54
N THR A 130 -37.02 -2.12 -34.76
CA THR A 130 -36.53 -3.46 -35.10
C THR A 130 -35.10 -3.65 -34.60
N GLN A 131 -35.00 -4.45 -33.54
CA GLN A 131 -33.89 -5.34 -33.19
C GLN A 131 -32.57 -4.70 -32.74
N ALA A 132 -32.46 -4.57 -31.42
CA ALA A 132 -31.17 -4.64 -30.73
C ALA A 132 -30.51 -5.98 -31.07
N THR A 133 -29.65 -5.97 -32.09
CA THR A 133 -28.53 -6.91 -32.13
C THR A 133 -27.71 -6.61 -30.87
N PRO A 134 -27.24 -7.60 -30.09
CA PRO A 134 -26.33 -7.33 -28.99
C PRO A 134 -25.16 -6.56 -29.60
N ALA A 135 -25.02 -5.28 -29.24
CA ALA A 135 -23.87 -4.50 -29.65
C ALA A 135 -22.67 -5.26 -29.09
N ILE A 136 -21.96 -5.99 -29.95
CA ILE A 136 -20.67 -6.59 -29.61
C ILE A 136 -19.86 -5.41 -29.12
N ALA A 137 -19.63 -5.34 -27.79
CA ALA A 137 -18.90 -4.26 -27.21
C ALA A 137 -17.53 -4.21 -27.92
N ALA A 138 -17.27 -3.11 -28.61
CA ALA A 138 -16.04 -2.97 -29.38
C ALA A 138 -14.85 -3.17 -28.44
N SER A 139 -13.87 -3.97 -28.84
CA SER A 139 -12.73 -4.28 -27.97
C SER A 139 -11.91 -3.01 -27.68
N PRO A 140 -11.19 -2.96 -26.55
CA PRO A 140 -10.25 -1.86 -26.27
C PRO A 140 -9.23 -1.65 -27.39
N ALA A 141 -8.81 -2.73 -28.05
CA ALA A 141 -7.88 -2.69 -29.19
C ALA A 141 -8.51 -1.99 -30.40
N TYR A 142 -9.74 -2.35 -30.77
CA TYR A 142 -10.46 -1.70 -31.85
C TYR A 142 -10.71 -0.22 -31.58
N LEU A 143 -11.15 0.12 -30.37
CA LEU A 143 -11.42 1.51 -29.98
C LEU A 143 -10.16 2.37 -30.02
N THR A 144 -9.02 1.84 -29.57
CA THR A 144 -7.73 2.55 -29.62
C THR A 144 -7.30 2.81 -31.06
N LEU A 145 -7.43 1.82 -31.96
CA LEU A 145 -7.14 1.99 -33.39
C LEU A 145 -8.07 3.01 -34.05
N ALA A 146 -9.37 2.98 -33.74
CA ALA A 146 -10.35 3.93 -34.27
C ALA A 146 -10.09 5.37 -33.80
N GLN A 147 -9.44 5.56 -32.65
CA GLN A 147 -9.07 6.88 -32.13
C GLN A 147 -7.83 7.48 -32.80
N LEU A 148 -7.01 6.69 -33.53
CA LEU A 148 -5.74 7.16 -34.09
C LEU A 148 -5.93 8.32 -35.07
N GLY A 149 -6.91 8.25 -35.97
CA GLY A 149 -7.18 9.34 -36.92
C GLY A 149 -7.61 10.66 -36.28
N ARG A 150 -8.15 10.61 -35.06
CA ARG A 150 -8.47 11.82 -34.26
C ARG A 150 -7.24 12.40 -33.55
N ARG A 151 -6.23 11.58 -33.29
CA ARG A 151 -4.97 12.00 -32.63
C ARG A 151 -3.91 12.44 -33.63
N ASP A 152 -3.84 11.80 -34.79
CA ASP A 152 -3.02 12.22 -35.91
C ASP A 152 -3.72 11.83 -37.22
N THR A 153 -4.08 12.83 -38.03
CA THR A 153 -4.85 12.65 -39.26
C THR A 153 -4.11 11.79 -40.31
N ARG A 154 -2.77 11.70 -40.20
CA ARG A 154 -1.95 10.82 -41.07
C ARG A 154 -2.19 9.34 -40.82
N LEU A 155 -2.84 8.98 -39.71
CA LEU A 155 -3.19 7.62 -39.31
C LEU A 155 -4.71 7.36 -39.34
N ALA A 156 -5.43 8.02 -40.24
CA ALA A 156 -6.84 7.71 -40.48
C ALA A 156 -7.00 6.27 -40.99
N LEU A 157 -7.75 5.44 -40.26
CA LEU A 157 -8.03 4.04 -40.56
C LEU A 157 -9.54 3.85 -40.77
N SER A 158 -9.92 3.03 -41.76
CA SER A 158 -11.32 2.62 -41.92
C SER A 158 -11.72 1.56 -40.88
N ALA A 159 -13.01 1.33 -40.70
CA ALA A 159 -13.52 0.26 -39.83
C ALA A 159 -13.05 -1.14 -40.28
N ALA A 160 -12.80 -1.35 -41.58
CA ALA A 160 -12.25 -2.60 -42.09
C ALA A 160 -10.77 -2.75 -41.71
N ASP A 161 -10.01 -1.66 -41.76
CA ASP A 161 -8.60 -1.64 -41.37
C ASP A 161 -8.44 -1.89 -39.87
N CYS A 162 -9.26 -1.23 -39.05
CA CYS A 162 -9.28 -1.44 -37.60
C CYS A 162 -9.55 -2.91 -37.25
N ARG A 163 -10.55 -3.55 -37.87
CA ARG A 163 -10.84 -4.99 -37.68
C ARG A 163 -9.67 -5.88 -38.13
N THR A 164 -8.97 -5.50 -39.20
CA THR A 164 -7.82 -6.26 -39.71
C THR A 164 -6.61 -6.17 -38.77
N LEU A 165 -6.43 -5.02 -38.10
CA LEU A 165 -5.29 -4.76 -37.21
C LEU A 165 -5.57 -5.13 -35.75
N GLU A 166 -6.84 -5.27 -35.38
CA GLU A 166 -7.31 -5.54 -34.02
C GLU A 166 -6.62 -6.74 -33.35
N PRO A 167 -6.41 -7.90 -34.00
CA PRO A 167 -5.71 -9.02 -33.35
C PRO A 167 -4.26 -8.70 -32.96
N LEU A 168 -3.57 -7.91 -33.79
CA LEU A 168 -2.20 -7.46 -33.50
C LEU A 168 -2.19 -6.48 -32.34
N ALA A 169 -3.10 -5.50 -32.34
CA ALA A 169 -3.26 -4.56 -31.23
C ALA A 169 -3.66 -5.27 -29.93
N ALA A 170 -4.57 -6.25 -29.99
CA ALA A 170 -4.95 -7.07 -28.84
C ALA A 170 -3.75 -7.81 -28.22
N SER A 171 -2.78 -8.23 -29.04
CA SER A 171 -1.55 -8.86 -28.53
C SER A 171 -0.64 -7.91 -27.73
N TRP A 172 -0.76 -6.59 -27.92
CA TRP A 172 -0.10 -5.60 -27.06
C TRP A 172 -0.79 -5.51 -25.70
N PHE A 173 -2.12 -5.44 -25.69
CA PHE A 173 -2.90 -5.43 -24.45
C PHE A 173 -2.72 -6.72 -23.64
N ALA A 174 -2.65 -7.88 -24.30
CA ALA A 174 -2.37 -9.16 -23.65
C ALA A 174 -0.99 -9.19 -22.95
N ARG A 175 -0.07 -8.30 -23.33
CA ARG A 175 1.25 -8.11 -22.70
C ARG A 175 1.24 -7.02 -21.60
N GLY A 176 0.06 -6.53 -21.23
CA GLY A 176 -0.10 -5.52 -20.17
C GLY A 176 0.11 -4.08 -20.62
N VAL A 177 0.15 -3.81 -21.92
CA VAL A 177 0.24 -2.45 -22.45
C VAL A 177 -1.11 -1.75 -22.39
N ASP A 178 -1.15 -0.50 -21.91
CA ASP A 178 -2.36 0.33 -21.93
C ASP A 178 -2.56 1.07 -23.28
N ALA A 179 -3.75 1.67 -23.44
CA ALA A 179 -4.14 2.32 -24.68
C ALA A 179 -3.32 3.58 -25.00
N ASP A 180 -2.85 4.30 -23.98
CA ASP A 180 -2.09 5.54 -24.16
C ASP A 180 -0.66 5.23 -24.62
N TYR A 181 -0.02 4.24 -24.00
CA TYR A 181 1.27 3.73 -24.44
C TYR A 181 1.20 3.17 -25.87
N LEU A 182 0.18 2.35 -26.17
CA LEU A 182 -0.01 1.83 -27.53
C LEU A 182 -0.16 2.97 -28.54
N THR A 183 -0.96 3.99 -28.20
CA THR A 183 -1.15 5.15 -29.06
C THR A 183 0.16 5.90 -29.28
N GLN A 184 0.92 6.18 -28.21
CA GLN A 184 2.22 6.85 -28.30
C GLN A 184 3.22 6.05 -29.13
N ALA A 185 3.26 4.72 -29.01
CA ALA A 185 4.15 3.87 -29.81
C ALA A 185 3.82 3.93 -31.32
N LEU A 186 2.52 4.05 -31.65
CA LEU A 186 2.05 4.15 -33.03
C LEU A 186 2.25 5.56 -33.62
N THR A 187 2.16 6.62 -32.82
CA THR A 187 2.31 8.02 -33.28
C THR A 187 3.73 8.58 -33.13
N ALA A 188 4.61 7.94 -32.36
CA ALA A 188 5.98 8.45 -32.14
C ALA A 188 6.85 8.37 -33.41
N GLY A 189 7.39 9.51 -33.84
CA GLY A 189 8.32 9.59 -34.97
C GLY A 189 7.67 9.21 -36.30
N LEU A 190 6.47 9.76 -36.57
CA LEU A 190 5.82 9.58 -37.87
C LEU A 190 6.55 10.38 -38.96
N PRO A 191 6.71 9.81 -40.17
CA PRO A 191 7.24 10.55 -41.31
C PRO A 191 6.32 11.71 -41.69
N ALA A 192 6.85 12.71 -42.39
CA ALA A 192 6.08 13.87 -42.83
C ALA A 192 4.85 13.49 -43.65
N GLN A 193 4.97 12.43 -44.47
CA GLN A 193 3.86 11.85 -45.24
C GLN A 193 3.81 10.34 -45.01
N VAL A 194 2.60 9.81 -44.88
CA VAL A 194 2.33 8.38 -44.71
C VAL A 194 1.53 7.90 -45.91
N GLY A 195 2.18 7.14 -46.81
CA GLY A 195 1.52 6.62 -48.02
C GLY A 195 0.53 5.49 -47.75
N SER A 196 0.74 4.71 -46.67
CA SER A 196 -0.19 3.66 -46.23
C SER A 196 -0.29 3.63 -44.69
N PRO A 197 -1.38 4.18 -44.10
CA PRO A 197 -1.54 4.18 -42.65
C PRO A 197 -1.69 2.76 -42.10
N VAL A 198 -2.45 1.91 -42.80
CA VAL A 198 -2.66 0.50 -42.42
C VAL A 198 -1.34 -0.28 -42.42
N GLY A 199 -0.53 -0.11 -43.48
CA GLY A 199 0.76 -0.79 -43.59
C GLY A 199 1.76 -0.34 -42.52
N LEU A 200 1.80 0.96 -42.24
CA LEU A 200 2.67 1.52 -41.21
C LEU A 200 2.28 1.04 -39.80
N VAL A 201 0.98 1.08 -39.48
CA VAL A 201 0.48 0.63 -38.16
C VAL A 201 0.72 -0.87 -37.99
N ARG A 202 0.42 -1.69 -39.01
CA ARG A 202 0.73 -3.13 -38.98
C ARG A 202 2.20 -3.38 -38.68
N ARG A 203 3.10 -2.71 -39.42
CA ARG A 203 4.54 -2.85 -39.25
C ARG A 203 4.98 -2.49 -37.83
N ARG A 204 4.48 -1.38 -37.27
CA ARG A 204 4.79 -1.00 -35.89
C ARG A 204 4.24 -1.97 -34.85
N LEU A 205 3.01 -2.45 -35.02
CA LEU A 205 2.41 -3.43 -34.12
C LEU A 205 3.20 -4.75 -34.11
N THR A 206 3.86 -5.12 -35.20
CA THR A 206 4.71 -6.32 -35.26
C THR A 206 6.14 -6.04 -34.78
N ASP A 207 6.80 -5.02 -35.34
CA ASP A 207 8.23 -4.77 -35.10
C ASP A 207 8.51 -4.21 -33.70
N LYS A 208 7.55 -3.48 -33.10
CA LYS A 208 7.70 -2.87 -31.77
C LYS A 208 6.96 -3.64 -30.68
N LEU A 209 6.47 -4.84 -30.98
CA LEU A 209 5.71 -5.65 -30.04
C LEU A 209 6.55 -5.92 -28.78
N PRO A 210 6.11 -5.51 -27.59
CA PRO A 210 6.90 -5.70 -26.38
C PRO A 210 7.22 -7.18 -26.13
N PRO A 211 8.39 -7.51 -25.58
CA PRO A 211 8.70 -8.88 -25.20
C PRO A 211 7.71 -9.37 -24.14
N LEU A 212 7.40 -10.67 -24.17
CA LEU A 212 6.67 -11.31 -23.08
C LEU A 212 7.58 -11.35 -21.86
N VAL A 213 7.42 -10.39 -20.96
CA VAL A 213 7.95 -10.53 -19.60
C VAL A 213 7.05 -11.58 -18.95
N ALA A 214 7.60 -12.73 -18.56
CA ALA A 214 6.85 -13.71 -17.79
C ALA A 214 6.42 -13.04 -16.49
N SER A 215 5.19 -12.54 -16.45
CA SER A 215 4.59 -11.99 -15.24
C SER A 215 4.43 -13.15 -14.27
N SER A 216 5.36 -13.28 -13.32
CA SER A 216 5.00 -13.78 -12.00
C SER A 216 3.75 -13.01 -11.57
N PRO A 217 2.69 -13.66 -11.07
CA PRO A 217 1.36 -13.05 -10.97
C PRO A 217 1.45 -11.70 -10.26
N THR A 218 1.30 -10.63 -11.03
CA THR A 218 1.37 -9.26 -10.54
C THR A 218 0.02 -8.95 -9.88
N PRO A 219 -0.04 -8.64 -8.58
CA PRO A 219 -1.18 -7.91 -8.06
C PRO A 219 -1.17 -6.51 -8.69
N THR A 220 -2.27 -6.13 -9.30
CA THR A 220 -2.56 -4.79 -9.81
C THR A 220 -2.28 -3.75 -8.73
N THR A 221 -1.29 -2.87 -8.97
CA THR A 221 -1.24 -1.45 -8.61
C THR A 221 0.20 -0.98 -8.77
N THR A 222 0.42 -0.01 -9.65
CA THR A 222 1.66 0.78 -9.69
C THR A 222 1.80 1.53 -8.37
N ALA A 223 2.49 0.91 -7.43
CA ALA A 223 3.13 1.60 -6.32
C ALA A 223 4.62 1.42 -6.53
N THR A 224 5.35 2.54 -6.60
CA THR A 224 6.79 2.62 -6.27
C THR A 224 7.10 1.61 -5.18
N PRO A 225 8.22 0.85 -5.20
CA PRO A 225 8.51 -0.13 -4.16
C PRO A 225 8.62 0.58 -2.81
N LYS A 226 7.48 0.67 -2.11
CA LYS A 226 7.39 1.16 -0.74
C LYS A 226 8.25 0.21 0.06
N ARG A 227 9.23 0.73 0.81
CA ARG A 227 9.93 -0.07 1.81
C ARG A 227 8.85 -0.54 2.77
N ARG A 228 8.40 -1.79 2.61
CA ARG A 228 7.27 -2.33 3.37
C ARG A 228 7.64 -2.28 4.85
N LEU A 229 7.03 -1.36 5.58
CA LEU A 229 7.03 -1.38 7.03
C LEU A 229 6.19 -2.58 7.45
N LEU A 230 6.80 -3.57 8.11
CA LEU A 230 6.06 -4.67 8.71
C LEU A 230 5.78 -4.31 10.17
N ALA A 231 4.51 -4.22 10.55
CA ALA A 231 4.14 -4.09 11.96
C ALA A 231 4.54 -5.35 12.73
N GLU A 232 4.85 -5.20 14.02
CA GLU A 232 5.23 -6.30 14.91
C GLU A 232 4.22 -6.47 16.03
N CYS A 233 3.94 -7.72 16.36
CA CYS A 233 3.11 -8.06 17.51
C CYS A 233 3.82 -7.61 18.80
N THR A 234 3.13 -6.83 19.62
CA THR A 234 3.67 -6.35 20.91
C THR A 234 3.89 -7.48 21.91
N GLU A 235 3.22 -8.64 21.72
CA GLU A 235 3.35 -9.83 22.56
C GLU A 235 4.48 -10.76 22.10
N CYS A 236 4.41 -11.25 20.85
CA CYS A 236 5.30 -12.31 20.35
C CYS A 236 6.31 -11.85 19.29
N GLY A 237 6.31 -10.57 18.89
CA GLY A 237 7.21 -10.02 17.89
C GLY A 237 6.97 -10.51 16.45
N ARG A 238 5.88 -11.24 16.20
CA ARG A 238 5.55 -11.74 14.85
C ARG A 238 5.35 -10.56 13.89
N PRO A 239 6.09 -10.49 12.77
CA PRO A 239 5.89 -9.45 11.77
C PRO A 239 4.65 -9.73 10.93
N GLY A 240 3.96 -8.68 10.50
CA GLY A 240 2.84 -8.77 9.57
C GLY A 240 2.50 -7.41 8.97
N ALA A 241 1.52 -7.41 8.06
CA ALA A 241 0.92 -6.17 7.59
C ALA A 241 0.23 -5.45 8.77
N PRO A 242 0.23 -4.12 8.84
CA PRO A 242 -0.33 -3.38 9.97
C PRO A 242 -1.81 -3.73 10.23
N GLU A 243 -2.58 -3.96 9.17
CA GLU A 243 -3.99 -4.36 9.22
C GLU A 243 -4.19 -5.76 9.83
N ALA A 244 -3.17 -6.62 9.78
CA ALA A 244 -3.19 -7.96 10.38
C ALA A 244 -2.88 -7.95 11.89
N LEU A 245 -2.52 -6.78 12.45
CA LEU A 245 -2.17 -6.57 13.85
C LEU A 245 -3.01 -5.44 14.49
N PRO A 246 -4.34 -5.58 14.53
CA PRO A 246 -5.16 -4.63 15.28
C PRO A 246 -4.78 -4.69 16.77
N ASP A 247 -4.81 -3.52 17.40
CA ASP A 247 -4.35 -3.27 18.77
C ASP A 247 -2.86 -3.63 18.98
N GLY A 248 -2.11 -3.77 17.89
CA GLY A 248 -0.71 -4.18 17.90
C GLY A 248 -0.51 -5.66 18.20
N LEU A 249 -1.57 -6.48 18.10
CA LEU A 249 -1.54 -7.90 18.45
C LEU A 249 -1.94 -8.78 17.26
N CYS A 250 -1.15 -9.83 17.00
CA CYS A 250 -1.49 -10.81 15.98
C CYS A 250 -2.71 -11.63 16.39
N ARG A 251 -3.40 -12.25 15.42
CA ARG A 251 -4.61 -13.05 15.68
C ARG A 251 -4.44 -14.06 16.81
N ALA A 252 -3.34 -14.80 16.83
CA ALA A 252 -3.07 -15.80 17.88
C ALA A 252 -3.00 -15.16 19.27
N CYS A 253 -2.20 -14.10 19.44
CA CYS A 253 -2.04 -13.41 20.72
C CYS A 253 -3.30 -12.67 21.18
N ARG A 254 -4.18 -12.24 20.28
CA ARG A 254 -5.50 -11.68 20.64
C ARG A 254 -6.46 -12.71 21.18
N THR A 255 -6.41 -13.93 20.65
CA THR A 255 -7.31 -15.03 21.06
C THR A 255 -6.82 -15.80 22.27
N THR A 256 -5.55 -15.63 22.66
CA THR A 256 -5.02 -16.22 23.89
C THR A 256 -5.55 -15.38 25.08
N PRO A 257 -6.39 -15.93 25.96
CA PRO A 257 -6.72 -15.27 27.20
C PRO A 257 -5.42 -15.06 27.99
N PRO A 258 -5.27 -13.98 28.77
CA PRO A 258 -4.20 -13.93 29.76
C PRO A 258 -4.34 -15.18 30.62
N GLU A 259 -3.32 -16.03 30.62
CA GLU A 259 -3.21 -17.13 31.56
C GLU A 259 -3.02 -16.47 32.92
N VAL A 260 -4.14 -16.09 33.54
CA VAL A 260 -4.18 -15.78 34.96
C VAL A 260 -3.88 -17.12 35.61
N PRO A 261 -2.74 -17.29 36.30
CA PRO A 261 -2.57 -18.47 37.14
C PRO A 261 -3.66 -18.40 38.21
N THR A 262 -4.76 -19.13 37.99
CA THR A 262 -5.87 -19.28 38.93
C THR A 262 -5.51 -20.17 40.11
N THR A 263 -4.26 -20.61 40.18
CA THR A 263 -3.69 -21.24 41.36
C THR A 263 -2.69 -20.28 41.97
N PRO A 264 -2.88 -19.79 43.22
CA PRO A 264 -1.78 -19.18 43.94
C PRO A 264 -0.63 -20.20 43.94
N PRO A 265 0.64 -19.77 43.82
CA PRO A 265 1.74 -20.70 44.02
C PRO A 265 1.58 -21.23 45.44
N ALA A 266 1.13 -22.49 45.57
CA ALA A 266 1.32 -23.21 46.80
C ALA A 266 2.81 -23.03 47.10
N LYS A 267 3.13 -22.42 48.25
CA LYS A 267 4.50 -22.28 48.72
C LYS A 267 5.10 -23.68 48.75
N ARG A 268 5.71 -24.10 47.64
CA ARG A 268 6.54 -25.28 47.62
C ARG A 268 7.74 -24.87 48.43
N ASP A 269 7.83 -25.42 49.63
CA ASP A 269 8.97 -25.24 50.48
C ASP A 269 10.17 -25.88 49.76
N VAL A 270 10.90 -25.04 49.03
CA VAL A 270 12.03 -25.43 48.20
C VAL A 270 13.09 -26.09 49.06
N HIS A 271 13.20 -25.71 50.34
CA HIS A 271 14.12 -26.34 51.28
C HIS A 271 13.70 -27.77 51.62
N ALA A 272 12.40 -28.04 51.79
CA ALA A 272 11.89 -29.38 52.02
C ALA A 272 12.09 -30.30 50.80
N LEU A 273 11.84 -29.78 49.59
CA LEU A 273 12.05 -30.53 48.34
C LEU A 273 13.54 -30.84 48.10
N VAL A 274 14.42 -29.86 48.33
CA VAL A 274 15.87 -30.05 48.22
C VAL A 274 16.40 -30.98 49.32
N GLY A 275 15.79 -30.98 50.51
CA GLY A 275 16.06 -31.96 51.56
C GLY A 275 15.77 -33.40 51.11
N GLN A 276 14.56 -33.64 50.63
CA GLN A 276 14.16 -34.96 50.11
C GLN A 276 15.04 -35.45 48.96
N LEU A 277 15.42 -34.57 48.03
CA LEU A 277 16.31 -34.93 46.93
C LEU A 277 17.73 -35.29 47.42
N ARG A 278 18.24 -34.59 48.45
CA ARG A 278 19.53 -34.94 49.06
C ARG A 278 19.49 -36.28 49.79
N ASP A 279 18.39 -36.58 50.48
CA ASP A 279 18.21 -37.85 51.19
C ASP A 279 18.11 -39.02 50.20
N LEU A 280 17.42 -38.83 49.06
CA LEU A 280 17.37 -39.83 47.99
C LEU A 280 18.73 -40.09 47.32
N THR A 281 19.61 -39.09 47.29
CA THR A 281 21.00 -39.26 46.80
C THR A 281 21.97 -39.80 47.85
N ARG A 282 21.53 -39.95 49.10
CA ARG A 282 22.27 -40.60 50.18
C ARG A 282 21.61 -41.94 50.50
N LEU A 283 21.70 -42.90 49.58
CA LEU A 283 21.63 -44.30 49.97
C LEU A 283 23.03 -44.76 50.41
N PRO A 284 23.13 -45.64 51.43
CA PRO A 284 24.37 -46.01 52.09
C PRO A 284 25.37 -46.76 51.20
#